data_AF-A0A3N5KDX9-F1
#
_entry.id   AF-A0A3N5KDX9-F1
#
_cell.length_a   1.000
_cell.length_b   1.000
_cell.length_c   1.000
_cell.angle_alpha   90.00
_cell.angle_beta   90.00
_cell.angle_gamma   90.00
#
_symmetry.space_group_name_H-M   'P 1'
#
loop_
_entity.id
_entity.type
_entity.pdbx_description
1 polymer ?
#
loop_
_entity_poly.entity_id
_entity_poly.type
_entity_poly.pdbx_seq_one_letter_code
_entity_poly.pdbx_strand_id
1 'polypeptide(L)' 'MAYQDIEQLLRLLEEKREKVLAGGGPDRVKKQHEGGKLTARERLERLFDPGSFVELDMFVE' A
#
# COMPACT_ATOMS: atom_id res chain seq x y z
N MET A 1 -19.52 -0.35 25.84
CA MET A 1 -18.68 -0.63 24.66
C MET A 1 -17.26 -0.79 25.17
N ALA A 2 -16.68 -1.99 25.04
CA ALA A 2 -15.27 -2.18 25.34
C ALA A 2 -14.48 -1.44 24.25
N TYR A 3 -13.78 -0.37 24.63
CA TYR A 3 -12.80 0.22 23.73
C TYR A 3 -11.76 -0.87 23.47
N GLN A 4 -11.54 -1.22 22.19
CA GLN A 4 -10.38 -2.03 21.85
C GLN A 4 -9.15 -1.29 22.36
N ASP A 5 -8.21 -2.06 22.93
CA ASP A 5 -6.92 -1.54 23.34
C ASP A 5 -6.29 -0.83 22.14
N ILE A 6 -5.80 0.41 22.34
CA ILE A 6 -5.24 1.24 21.28
C ILE A 6 -4.10 0.50 20.57
N GLU A 7 -3.33 -0.30 21.30
CA GLU A 7 -2.26 -1.11 20.70
C GLU A 7 -2.80 -2.16 19.72
N GLN A 8 -3.96 -2.77 20.02
CA GLN A 8 -4.61 -3.71 19.10
C GLN A 8 -5.11 -3.01 17.84
N LEU A 9 -5.67 -1.81 17.97
CA LEU A 9 -6.13 -1.01 16.83
C LEU A 9 -4.97 -0.57 15.93
N LEU A 10 -3.85 -0.17 16.52
CA LEU A 10 -2.65 0.20 15.77
C LEU A 10 -2.07 -1.00 15.01
N ARG A 11 -2.03 -2.19 15.64
CA ARG A 11 -1.62 -3.43 14.96
C ARG A 11 -2.52 -3.74 13.76
N LEU A 12 -3.83 -3.70 13.94
CA LEU A 12 -4.79 -3.94 12.86
C LEU A 12 -4.64 -2.94 11.71
N LEU A 13 -4.37 -1.67 12.02
CA LEU A 13 -4.13 -0.65 11.01
C LEU A 13 -2.88 -0.96 10.19
N GLU A 14 -1.79 -1.38 10.84
CA GLU A 14 -0.54 -1.69 10.16
C GLU A 14 -0.67 -2.94 9.30
N GLU A 15 -1.34 -3.99 9.78
CA GLU A 15 -1.65 -5.20 8.99
C GLU A 15 -2.44 -4.87 7.72
N LYS A 16 -3.44 -3.97 7.82
CA LYS A 16 -4.21 -3.51 6.67
C LYS A 16 -3.34 -2.74 5.68
N ARG A 17 -2.43 -1.89 6.16
CA ARG A 17 -1.48 -1.17 5.30
C ARG A 17 -0.55 -2.12 4.57
N GLU A 18 0.06 -3.07 5.27
CA GLU A 18 0.93 -4.07 4.67
C GLU A 18 0.23 -4.86 3.57
N LYS A 19 -1.02 -5.29 3.81
CA LYS A 19 -1.84 -6.00 2.82
C LYS A 19 -2.09 -5.16 1.56
N VAL A 20 -2.43 -3.89 1.70
CA VAL A 20 -2.67 -2.98 0.56
C VAL A 20 -1.37 -2.67 -0.18
N LEU A 21 -0.27 -2.45 0.54
CA LEU A 21 1.04 -2.16 -0.02
C LEU A 21 1.63 -3.35 -0.78
N ALA A 22 1.33 -4.58 -0.36
CA ALA A 22 1.66 -5.79 -1.10
C ALA A 22 0.97 -5.85 -2.48
N GLY A 23 -0.12 -5.10 -2.66
CA GLY A 23 -0.85 -4.97 -3.91
C GLY A 23 -1.27 -6.31 -4.47
N GLY A 24 -0.85 -6.61 -5.70
CA GLY A 24 -1.14 -7.88 -6.37
C GLY A 24 -0.31 -9.08 -5.89
N GLY A 25 0.58 -8.90 -4.92
CA GLY A 25 1.57 -9.89 -4.49
C GLY A 25 2.83 -9.94 -5.36
N PRO A 26 3.88 -10.62 -4.88
CA PRO A 26 5.22 -10.60 -5.48
C PRO A 26 5.24 -11.11 -6.92
N ASP A 27 4.44 -12.13 -7.24
CA ASP A 27 4.39 -12.71 -8.59
C ASP A 27 3.85 -11.70 -9.62
N ARG A 28 2.83 -10.90 -9.25
CA ARG A 28 2.28 -9.87 -10.14
C ARG A 28 3.24 -8.69 -10.30
N VAL A 29 3.94 -8.32 -9.24
CA VAL A 29 4.99 -7.28 -9.29
C VAL A 29 6.10 -7.72 -10.24
N LYS A 30 6.62 -8.94 -10.06
CA LYS A 30 7.64 -9.52 -10.95
C LYS A 30 7.19 -9.52 -12.41
N LYS A 31 5.95 -9.95 -12.69
CA LYS A 31 5.40 -9.93 -14.05
C LYS A 31 5.33 -8.52 -14.66
N GLN A 32 5.06 -7.48 -13.86
CA GLN A 32 5.12 -6.09 -14.37
C GLN A 32 6.55 -5.71 -14.76
N HIS A 33 7.51 -5.98 -13.88
CA HIS A 33 8.91 -5.65 -14.11
C HIS A 33 9.51 -6.41 -15.29
N GLU A 34 9.22 -7.71 -15.43
CA GLU A 34 9.63 -8.52 -16.59
C GLU A 34 9.05 -7.99 -17.90
N GLY A 35 7.86 -7.39 -17.85
CA GLY A 35 7.26 -6.68 -18.99
C GLY A 35 7.85 -5.29 -19.25
N GLY A 36 8.91 -4.88 -18.55
CA GLY A 36 9.52 -3.56 -18.66
C GLY A 36 8.66 -2.42 -18.07
N LYS A 37 7.69 -2.75 -17.21
CA LYS A 37 6.74 -1.79 -16.64
C LYS A 37 6.98 -1.61 -15.16
N LEU A 38 6.78 -0.39 -14.70
CA LEU A 38 6.67 -0.07 -13.28
C LEU A 38 5.28 -0.46 -12.74
N THR A 39 5.21 -0.75 -11.45
CA THR A 39 3.94 -0.87 -10.70
C THR A 39 3.21 0.48 -10.64
N ALA A 40 1.95 0.48 -10.17
CA ALA A 40 1.20 1.72 -10.03
C ALA A 40 1.88 2.69 -9.05
N ARG A 41 2.31 2.20 -7.87
CA ARG A 41 2.97 3.03 -6.84
C ARG A 41 4.34 3.54 -7.29
N GLU A 42 5.14 2.70 -7.96
CA GLU A 42 6.42 3.13 -8.54
C GLU A 42 6.27 4.25 -9.57
N ARG A 43 5.14 4.30 -10.31
CA ARG A 43 4.86 5.42 -11.23
C ARG A 43 4.53 6.70 -10.48
N LEU A 44 3.79 6.60 -9.37
CA LEU A 44 3.47 7.76 -8.52
C LEU A 44 4.75 8.31 -7.89
N GLU A 45 5.62 7.46 -7.35
CA GLU A 45 6.91 7.85 -6.78
C GLU A 45 7.82 8.59 -7.77
N ARG A 46 7.73 8.26 -9.07
CA ARG A 46 8.47 8.99 -10.12
C ARG A 46 7.81 10.29 -10.57
N LEU A 47 6.50 10.40 -10.40
CA LEU A 47 5.73 11.55 -10.88
C LEU A 47 5.73 12.70 -9.86
N PHE A 48 5.64 12.36 -8.58
CA PHE A 48 5.50 13.33 -7.50
C PHE A 48 6.85 13.63 -6.83
N ASP A 49 6.97 14.84 -6.28
CA ASP A 49 8.11 15.16 -5.43
C ASP A 49 8.14 14.22 -4.21
N PRO A 50 9.32 13.76 -3.76
CA PRO A 50 9.43 12.86 -2.62
C PRO A 50 8.67 13.39 -1.39
N GLY A 51 7.76 12.55 -0.85
CA GLY A 51 6.97 12.88 0.33
C GLY A 51 5.75 13.78 0.08
N SER A 52 5.47 14.20 -1.17
CA SER A 52 4.31 15.04 -1.49
C SER A 52 3.02 14.27 -1.77
N PHE A 53 3.11 12.98 -2.10
CA PHE A 53 1.95 12.17 -2.44
C PHE A 53 1.15 11.80 -1.18
N VAL A 54 -0.15 12.13 -1.17
CA VAL A 54 -1.11 11.74 -0.12
C VAL A 54 -2.19 10.87 -0.75
N GLU A 55 -2.29 9.63 -0.29
CA GLU A 55 -3.24 8.65 -0.80
C GLU A 55 -4.61 8.81 -0.14
N LEU A 56 -5.66 8.79 -0.96
CA LEU A 56 -7.06 8.74 -0.51
C LEU A 56 -7.60 7.33 -0.72
N ASP A 57 -8.56 6.93 0.13
CA ASP A 57 -9.29 5.65 0.01
C ASP A 57 -8.40 4.39 -0.07
N MET A 58 -7.26 4.40 0.64
CA MET A 58 -6.29 3.28 0.66
C MET A 58 -6.91 1.91 0.97
N PHE A 59 -8.02 1.85 1.71
CA PHE A 59 -8.65 0.60 2.16
C PHE A 59 -9.96 0.27 1.43
N VAL A 60 -10.22 0.87 0.26
CA VAL A 60 -11.39 0.52 -0.56
C VAL A 60 -11.23 -0.89 -1.16
N GLU A 61 -12.29 -1.71 -1.11
CA GLU A 61 -12.35 -3.08 -1.64
C GLU A 61 -13.45 -3.22 -2.71
#